data_AF-Q47BA0-F1
#
_entry.id   AF-Q47BA0-F1
#
_cell.length_a   1.000
_cell.length_b   1.000
_cell.length_c   1.000
_cell.angle_alpha   90.00
_cell.angle_beta   90.00
_cell.angle_gamma   90.00
#
_symmetry.space_group_name_H-M   'P 1'
#
loop_
_entity.id
_entity.type
_entity.pdbx_description
1 polymer ?
#
loop_
_entity_poly.entity_id
_entity_poly.type
_entity_poly.pdbx_seq_one_letter_code
_entity_poly.pdbx_strand_id
1 'polypeptide(L)' 'MSRPPKPRRNTGTEMISCKEATRLASLQLERQLSFGERLQYRLHLAMCVGCRRAEKQFAFMRQAMGAWMSQKD' A
#
# COMPACT_ATOMS: atom_id res chain seq x y z
N MET A 1 -3.33 -6.11 -33.77
CA MET A 1 -2.47 -5.22 -32.93
C MET A 1 -2.38 -5.77 -31.51
N SER A 2 -1.41 -6.64 -31.23
CA SER A 2 -1.14 -7.13 -29.88
C SER A 2 -0.42 -6.04 -29.09
N ARG A 3 -1.07 -5.47 -28.07
CA ARG A 3 -0.46 -4.44 -27.21
C ARG A 3 0.76 -5.04 -26.49
N PRO A 4 1.92 -4.35 -26.48
CA PRO A 4 3.08 -4.83 -25.74
C PRO A 4 2.78 -4.84 -24.22
N PRO A 5 3.24 -5.86 -23.47
CA PRO A 5 3.13 -5.88 -22.01
C PRO A 5 3.97 -4.73 -21.44
N LYS A 6 3.35 -3.88 -20.60
CA LYS A 6 4.06 -2.76 -19.95
C LYS A 6 5.17 -3.30 -19.04
N PRO A 7 6.36 -2.67 -19.01
CA PRO A 7 7.45 -3.11 -18.16
C PRO A 7 7.02 -3.09 -16.69
N ARG A 8 7.16 -4.24 -16.01
CA ARG A 8 6.96 -4.34 -14.56
C ARG A 8 8.07 -3.54 -13.89
N ARG A 9 7.77 -2.33 -13.42
CA ARG A 9 8.70 -1.53 -12.60
C ARG A 9 9.03 -2.32 -11.32
N ASN A 10 10.23 -2.88 -11.30
CA ASN A 10 10.86 -3.56 -10.19
C ASN A 10 11.82 -2.57 -9.50
N THR A 11 11.28 -1.62 -8.73
CA THR A 11 12.11 -0.86 -7.79
C THR A 11 12.45 -1.77 -6.61
N GLY A 12 13.50 -2.57 -6.80
CA GLY A 12 14.16 -3.33 -5.76
C GLY A 12 15.33 -2.52 -5.25
N THR A 13 15.21 -1.95 -4.05
CA THR A 13 16.37 -1.75 -3.18
C THR A 13 15.87 -1.69 -1.74
N GLU A 14 16.28 -2.72 -1.00
CA GLU A 14 16.30 -2.87 0.45
C GLU A 14 14.98 -3.21 1.19
N MET A 15 14.91 -4.52 1.48
CA MET A 15 14.06 -5.32 2.36
C MET A 15 12.56 -5.52 2.12
N ILE A 16 11.85 -4.73 1.29
CA ILE A 16 10.51 -5.14 0.81
C ILE A 16 10.28 -4.70 -0.64
N SER A 17 9.79 -5.63 -1.48
CA SER A 17 9.41 -5.32 -2.86
C SER A 17 8.13 -4.48 -2.87
N CYS A 18 7.94 -3.60 -3.86
CA CYS A 18 6.67 -2.89 -4.06
C CYS A 18 5.45 -3.82 -4.11
N LYS A 19 5.65 -5.08 -4.55
CA LYS A 19 4.63 -6.12 -4.52
C LYS A 19 4.24 -6.50 -3.08
N GLU A 20 5.23 -6.67 -2.23
CA GLU A 20 5.04 -6.96 -0.80
C GLU A 20 4.43 -5.76 -0.08
N ALA A 21 4.88 -4.55 -0.40
CA ALA A 21 4.31 -3.31 0.12
C ALA A 21 2.79 -3.21 -0.20
N THR A 22 2.40 -3.59 -1.41
CA THR A 22 0.98 -3.62 -1.82
C THR A 22 0.22 -4.76 -1.13
N ARG A 23 0.85 -5.93 -0.97
CA ARG A 23 0.28 -7.07 -0.23
C ARG A 23 0.01 -6.70 1.23
N LEU A 24 0.97 -6.05 1.89
CA LEU A 24 0.83 -5.50 3.23
C LEU A 24 -0.28 -4.45 3.28
N ALA A 25 -0.40 -3.57 2.28
CA ALA A 25 -1.49 -2.60 2.21
C ALA A 25 -2.88 -3.26 2.10
N SER A 26 -3.01 -4.35 1.34
CA SER A 26 -4.25 -5.14 1.27
C SER A 26 -4.53 -5.88 2.58
N LEU A 27 -3.52 -6.52 3.16
CA LEU A 27 -3.64 -7.17 4.47
C LEU A 27 -4.04 -6.15 5.55
N GLN A 28 -3.61 -4.89 5.44
CA GLN A 28 -3.97 -3.80 6.35
C GLN A 28 -5.47 -3.47 6.32
N LEU A 29 -6.15 -3.73 5.20
CA LEU A 29 -7.59 -3.54 5.06
C LEU A 29 -8.37 -4.68 5.73
N GLU A 30 -7.84 -5.90 5.66
CA GLU A 30 -8.49 -7.09 6.23
C GLU A 30 -8.13 -7.31 7.71
N ARG A 31 -6.91 -6.93 8.11
CA ARG A 31 -6.35 -7.17 9.44
C ARG A 31 -5.38 -6.04 9.85
N GLN A 32 -5.28 -5.74 11.14
CA GLN A 32 -4.22 -4.84 11.62
C GLN A 32 -2.84 -5.52 11.44
N LEU A 33 -1.95 -4.90 10.64
CA LEU A 33 -0.55 -5.35 10.53
C LEU A 33 0.18 -5.25 11.86
N SER A 34 1.17 -6.14 12.06
CA SER A 34 2.09 -6.00 13.16
C SER A 34 2.90 -4.70 13.03
N PHE A 35 3.22 -4.09 14.18
CA PHE A 35 3.98 -2.83 14.23
C PHE A 35 5.30 -2.88 13.46
N GLY A 36 6.00 -4.03 13.45
CA GLY A 36 7.26 -4.21 12.72
C GLY A 36 7.09 -4.14 11.19
N GLU A 37 6.08 -4.83 10.64
CA GLU A 37 5.78 -4.80 9.21
C GLU A 37 5.32 -3.41 8.77
N ARG A 38 4.54 -2.72 9.62
CA ARG A 38 4.09 -1.35 9.39
C ARG A 38 5.25 -0.36 9.34
N LEU A 39 6.28 -0.56 10.18
CA LEU A 39 7.47 0.28 10.19
C LEU A 39 8.31 0.07 8.93
N GLN A 40 8.57 -1.19 8.53
CA GLN A 40 9.24 -1.50 7.27
C GLN A 40 8.49 -0.93 6.06
N TYR A 41 7.16 -1.10 6.04
CA TYR A 41 6.31 -0.52 5.00
C TYR A 41 6.47 0.99 4.91
N ARG A 42 6.41 1.71 6.04
CA ARG A 42 6.62 3.17 6.07
C ARG A 42 8.00 3.61 5.58
N LEU A 43 9.06 2.87 5.95
CA LEU A 43 10.41 3.14 5.46
C LEU A 43 10.49 3.00 3.93
N HIS A 44 9.89 1.93 3.38
CA HIS A 44 9.81 1.77 1.93
C HIS A 44 8.95 2.85 1.25
N LEU A 45 7.84 3.28 1.86
CA LEU A 45 7.04 4.40 1.33
C LEU A 45 7.81 5.72 1.31
N ALA A 46 8.74 5.93 2.24
CA ALA A 46 9.60 7.11 2.23
C ALA A 46 10.58 7.11 1.04
N MET A 47 11.08 5.94 0.63
CA MET A 47 12.01 5.79 -0.49
C MET A 47 11.32 5.60 -1.85
N CYS A 48 10.15 4.97 -1.87
CA CYS A 48 9.39 4.65 -3.08
C CYS A 48 8.15 5.54 -3.20
N VAL A 49 8.26 6.57 -4.05
CA VAL A 49 7.15 7.50 -4.36
C VAL A 49 5.93 6.77 -4.95
N GLY A 50 6.15 5.70 -5.71
CA GLY A 50 5.08 4.90 -6.30
C GLY A 50 4.19 4.25 -5.23
N CYS A 51 4.81 3.56 -4.27
CA CYS A 51 4.11 2.98 -3.14
C CYS A 51 3.50 4.07 -2.25
N ARG A 52 4.19 5.20 -2.03
CA ARG A 52 3.67 6.34 -1.26
C ARG A 52 2.35 6.88 -1.81
N ARG A 53 2.24 6.98 -3.13
CA ARG A 53 1.03 7.46 -3.78
C ARG A 53 -0.12 6.46 -3.67
N ALA A 54 0.18 5.17 -3.78
CA ALA A 54 -0.81 4.11 -3.55
C ALA A 54 -1.30 4.09 -2.10
N GLU A 55 -0.40 4.24 -1.12
CA GLU A 55 -0.78 4.29 0.30
C GLU A 55 -1.73 5.46 0.60
N LYS A 56 -1.47 6.65 0.04
CA LYS A 56 -2.41 7.78 0.16
C LYS A 56 -3.80 7.45 -0.38
N GLN A 57 -3.90 6.69 -1.47
CA GLN A 57 -5.19 6.25 -2.01
C GLN A 57 -5.89 5.28 -1.05
N PHE A 58 -5.17 4.30 -0.50
CA PHE A 58 -5.70 3.38 0.50
C PHE A 58 -6.11 4.08 1.79
N ALA A 59 -5.34 5.06 2.26
CA ALA A 59 -5.65 5.87 3.43
C ALA A 59 -6.89 6.73 3.20
N PHE A 60 -7.05 7.31 2.01
CA PHE A 60 -8.25 8.03 1.63
C PHE A 60 -9.49 7.12 1.64
N MET A 61 -9.39 5.93 1.04
CA MET A 61 -10.47 4.94 1.09
C MET A 61 -10.79 4.52 2.52
N ARG A 62 -9.78 4.32 3.38
CA ARG A 62 -10.00 3.99 4.80
C ARG A 62 -10.66 5.13 5.56
N GLN A 63 -10.26 6.38 5.33
CA GLN A 63 -10.90 7.53 5.98
C GLN A 63 -12.35 7.67 5.52
N ALA A 64 -12.62 7.51 4.22
CA ALA A 64 -13.98 7.52 3.70
C ALA A 64 -14.81 6.38 4.30
N MET A 65 -14.31 5.14 4.29
CA MET A 65 -15.02 4.00 4.86
C MET A 65 -15.15 4.08 6.38
N GLY A 66 -14.16 4.62 7.09
CA GLY A 66 -14.21 4.85 8.54
C GLY A 66 -15.22 5.93 8.91
N ALA A 67 -15.28 7.03 8.16
CA ALA A 67 -16.30 8.07 8.33
C ALA A 67 -17.71 7.52 8.04
N TRP A 68 -17.84 6.63 7.05
CA TRP A 68 -19.08 5.92 6.77
C TRP A 68 -19.46 4.91 7.88
N MET A 69 -18.51 4.16 8.43
CA MET A 69 -18.80 3.25 9.55
C MET A 69 -19.17 4.00 10.83
N SER A 70 -18.58 5.18 11.08
CA SER A 70 -18.95 6.05 12.20
C SER A 70 -20.32 6.72 12.06
N GLN A 71 -21.01 6.58 10.91
CA GLN A 71 -22.38 7.04 10.72
C GLN A 71 -23.42 5.97 11.12
N LYS A 72 -23.00 4.76 11.52
CA LYS A 72 -23.90 3.66 11.87
C LYS A 72 -24.10 3.49 13.39
N ASP A 73 -24.06 4.60 14.12
CA ASP A 73 -24.61 4.76 15.47
C ASP A 73 -25.76 5.78 15.41
#